data_AF-A0AAU9HHS3-F1
#
_entry.id   AF-A0AAU9HHS3-F1
#
_cell.length_a   1.000
_cell.length_b   1.000
_cell.length_c   1.000
_cell.angle_alpha   90.00
_cell.angle_beta   90.00
_cell.angle_gamma   90.00
#
_symmetry.space_group_name_H-M   'P 1'
#
loop_
_entity.id
_entity.type
_entity.pdbx_description
1 polymer ?
#
loop_
_entity_poly.entity_id
_entity_poly.type
_entity_poly.pdbx_seq_one_letter_code
_entity_poly.pdbx_strand_id
1 'polypeptide(L)'
;MVHFNGEEYADVTSKEFVTGLKLAADTKSEAIYLLQNSVKGLKEYLSGANKNFSAVGIKAVDDHTLQYTLSQPVPYWNSKLTYSVTWPVNAEFLKSKGKDFGKSTDPTSILYNGPCLLKALTTKSSIEFTKNENYWDKDNVYFDNIKLSYDDGSDQESLERKFTDGVYTLARLFPTSSNYSKVS
;
A
#
# COMPACT_ATOMS: atom_id res chain seq x y z
N MET A 1 -8.59 7.85 -8.87
CA MET A 1 -7.12 7.84 -8.65
C MET A 1 -6.61 9.23 -8.91
N VAL A 2 -5.71 9.71 -8.04
CA VAL A 2 -5.24 11.08 -8.06
C VAL A 2 -3.71 11.15 -7.96
N HIS A 3 -3.14 12.27 -8.40
CA HIS A 3 -1.75 12.62 -8.15
C HIS A 3 -1.53 13.05 -6.68
N PHE A 4 -0.27 13.17 -6.28
CA PHE A 4 0.11 13.57 -4.91
C PHE A 4 -0.41 14.95 -4.47
N ASN A 5 -0.73 15.82 -5.44
CA ASN A 5 -1.32 17.14 -5.23
C ASN A 5 -2.86 17.12 -5.21
N GLY A 6 -3.48 15.95 -5.36
CA GLY A 6 -4.94 15.79 -5.40
C GLY A 6 -5.57 16.00 -6.78
N GLU A 7 -4.80 16.25 -7.84
CA GLU A 7 -5.37 16.31 -9.19
C GLU A 7 -5.86 14.93 -9.63
N GLU A 8 -7.12 14.86 -10.06
CA GLU A 8 -7.71 13.63 -10.58
C GLU A 8 -7.00 13.17 -11.86
N TYR A 9 -6.75 11.86 -11.95
CA TYR A 9 -6.11 11.24 -13.12
C TYR A 9 -7.05 10.29 -13.85
N ALA A 10 -7.70 9.37 -13.12
CA ALA A 10 -8.62 8.38 -13.68
C ALA A 10 -9.47 7.73 -12.58
N ASP A 11 -10.63 7.20 -12.92
CA ASP A 11 -11.44 6.38 -12.01
C ASP A 11 -10.76 5.07 -11.63
N VAL A 12 -11.19 4.47 -10.51
CA VAL A 12 -10.77 3.11 -10.13
C VAL A 12 -11.76 2.12 -10.74
N THR A 13 -11.29 1.26 -11.64
CA THR A 13 -12.09 0.19 -12.25
C THR A 13 -11.51 -1.19 -11.92
N SER A 14 -12.25 -2.25 -12.28
CA SER A 14 -11.79 -3.63 -12.11
C SER A 14 -10.51 -3.95 -12.89
N LYS A 15 -10.23 -3.22 -13.99
CA LYS A 15 -9.04 -3.41 -14.83
C LYS A 15 -7.75 -3.08 -14.08
N GLU A 16 -7.78 -2.12 -13.17
CA GLU A 16 -6.62 -1.74 -12.37
C GLU A 16 -6.23 -2.84 -11.37
N PHE A 17 -7.17 -3.64 -10.89
CA PHE A 17 -6.86 -4.80 -10.03
C PHE A 17 -6.20 -5.93 -10.80
N VAL A 18 -6.63 -6.18 -12.05
CA VAL A 18 -5.96 -7.12 -12.96
C VAL A 18 -4.52 -6.69 -13.22
N THR A 19 -4.34 -5.39 -13.50
CA THR A 19 -3.03 -4.77 -13.70
C THR A 19 -2.15 -4.89 -12.46
N GLY A 20 -2.69 -4.60 -11.26
CA GLY A 20 -1.98 -4.70 -9.99
C GLY A 20 -1.47 -6.11 -9.71
N LEU A 21 -2.33 -7.13 -9.86
CA LEU A 21 -1.90 -8.52 -9.66
C LEU A 21 -0.86 -8.95 -10.70
N LYS A 22 -0.99 -8.51 -11.96
CA LYS A 22 0.01 -8.78 -13.00
C LYS A 22 1.35 -8.16 -12.66
N LEU A 23 1.37 -6.90 -12.27
CA LEU A 23 2.58 -6.21 -11.84
C LEU A 23 3.25 -6.95 -10.68
N ALA A 24 2.47 -7.32 -9.66
CA ALA A 24 2.98 -8.07 -8.51
C ALA A 24 3.59 -9.42 -8.91
N ALA A 25 2.97 -10.13 -9.86
CA ALA A 25 3.48 -11.40 -10.35
C ALA A 25 4.77 -11.23 -11.19
N ASP A 26 4.78 -10.28 -12.12
CA ASP A 26 5.92 -10.01 -13.01
C ASP A 26 7.17 -9.54 -12.24
N THR A 27 6.94 -8.73 -11.19
CA THR A 27 8.01 -8.21 -10.33
C THR A 27 8.39 -9.16 -9.19
N LYS A 28 7.71 -10.32 -9.08
CA LYS A 28 7.89 -11.28 -7.98
C LYS A 28 7.79 -10.60 -6.61
N SER A 29 6.75 -9.78 -6.42
CA SER A 29 6.46 -9.09 -5.17
C SER A 29 6.62 -10.04 -3.97
N GLU A 30 7.29 -9.59 -2.92
CA GLU A 30 7.57 -10.39 -1.72
C GLU A 30 6.29 -10.91 -1.05
N ALA A 31 5.14 -10.28 -1.29
CA ALA A 31 3.85 -10.67 -0.75
C ALA A 31 3.04 -11.61 -1.67
N ILE A 32 3.54 -11.94 -2.88
CA ILE A 32 2.78 -12.73 -3.86
C ILE A 32 2.48 -14.16 -3.37
N TYR A 33 3.27 -14.68 -2.42
CA TYR A 33 3.05 -15.97 -1.78
C TYR A 33 1.68 -16.08 -1.10
N LEU A 34 1.09 -14.95 -0.67
CA LEU A 34 -0.24 -14.90 -0.08
C LEU A 34 -1.32 -15.38 -1.06
N LEU A 35 -1.09 -15.18 -2.36
CA LEU A 35 -2.06 -15.48 -3.44
C LEU A 35 -1.65 -16.69 -4.29
N GLN A 36 -0.37 -17.02 -4.37
CA GLN A 36 0.20 -17.97 -5.35
C GLN A 36 -0.54 -19.31 -5.42
N ASN A 37 -0.96 -19.84 -4.26
CA ASN A 37 -1.62 -21.14 -4.17
C ASN A 37 -3.14 -21.02 -4.17
N SER A 38 -3.70 -19.82 -4.07
CA SER A 38 -5.16 -19.57 -3.98
C SER A 38 -5.78 -19.17 -5.31
N VAL A 39 -5.10 -18.34 -6.11
CA VAL A 39 -5.61 -17.90 -7.41
C VAL A 39 -5.26 -18.95 -8.45
N LYS A 40 -6.27 -19.47 -9.17
CA LYS A 40 -6.06 -20.49 -10.21
C LYS A 40 -5.06 -19.99 -11.25
N GLY A 41 -4.10 -20.82 -11.65
CA GLY A 41 -3.11 -20.48 -12.69
C GLY A 41 -1.98 -19.55 -12.24
N LEU A 42 -2.05 -18.93 -11.05
CA LEU A 42 -1.04 -17.97 -10.61
C LEU A 42 0.30 -18.66 -10.31
N LYS A 43 0.28 -19.85 -9.70
CA LYS A 43 1.50 -20.63 -9.43
C LYS A 43 2.24 -21.00 -10.72
N GLU A 44 1.51 -21.44 -11.73
CA GLU A 44 2.05 -21.81 -13.05
C GLU A 44 2.61 -20.59 -13.80
N TYR A 45 1.97 -19.42 -13.62
CA TYR A 45 2.49 -18.17 -14.15
C TYR A 45 3.81 -17.77 -13.48
N LEU A 46 3.85 -17.80 -12.14
CA LEU A 46 5.03 -17.44 -11.36
C LEU A 46 6.23 -18.38 -11.61
N SER A 47 5.97 -19.67 -11.83
CA SER A 47 7.03 -20.64 -12.15
C SER A 47 7.51 -20.56 -13.60
N GLY A 48 6.80 -19.83 -14.47
CA GLY A 48 7.06 -19.76 -15.90
C GLY A 48 6.56 -20.98 -16.68
N ALA A 49 5.89 -21.94 -16.03
CA ALA A 49 5.25 -23.08 -16.69
C ALA A 49 4.14 -22.64 -17.66
N ASN A 50 3.50 -21.51 -17.38
CA ASN A 50 2.58 -20.85 -18.31
C ASN A 50 2.82 -19.34 -18.33
N LYS A 51 3.35 -18.81 -19.44
CA LYS A 51 3.65 -17.37 -19.57
C LYS A 51 2.42 -16.51 -19.92
N ASN A 52 1.26 -17.11 -20.16
CA ASN A 52 0.05 -16.39 -20.52
C ASN A 52 -0.71 -15.93 -19.27
N PHE A 53 -0.62 -14.64 -18.93
CA PHE A 53 -1.31 -14.09 -17.75
C PHE A 53 -2.84 -14.21 -17.84
N SER A 54 -3.44 -14.30 -19.04
CA SER A 54 -4.89 -14.50 -19.16
C SER A 54 -5.38 -15.86 -18.64
N ALA A 55 -4.47 -16.80 -18.36
CA ALA A 55 -4.78 -18.05 -17.66
C ALA A 55 -4.85 -17.90 -16.13
N VAL A 56 -4.41 -16.77 -15.57
CA VAL A 56 -4.53 -16.46 -14.14
C VAL A 56 -5.98 -16.11 -13.83
N GLY A 57 -6.51 -16.69 -12.76
CA GLY A 57 -7.92 -16.61 -12.32
C GLY A 57 -8.32 -15.25 -11.76
N ILE A 58 -8.07 -14.17 -12.48
CA ILE A 58 -8.55 -12.81 -12.21
C ILE A 58 -9.10 -12.22 -13.50
N LYS A 59 -10.30 -11.65 -13.46
CA LYS A 59 -10.94 -11.06 -14.65
C LYS A 59 -11.74 -9.82 -14.28
N ALA A 60 -11.51 -8.74 -15.03
CA ALA A 60 -12.41 -7.61 -15.15
C ALA A 60 -13.61 -8.03 -16.01
N VAL A 61 -14.79 -8.21 -15.41
CA VAL A 61 -16.01 -8.60 -16.14
C VAL A 61 -16.62 -7.37 -16.81
N ASP A 62 -16.66 -6.26 -16.07
CA ASP A 62 -17.01 -4.91 -16.50
C ASP A 62 -16.22 -3.92 -15.62
N ASP A 63 -16.43 -2.61 -15.77
CA ASP A 63 -15.64 -1.59 -15.05
C ASP A 63 -15.77 -1.65 -13.52
N HIS A 64 -16.83 -2.23 -12.96
CA HIS A 64 -17.05 -2.32 -11.51
C HIS A 64 -17.22 -3.74 -10.97
N THR A 65 -17.07 -4.76 -11.82
CA THR A 65 -17.13 -6.18 -11.44
C THR A 65 -15.79 -6.87 -11.66
N LEU A 66 -15.13 -7.25 -10.56
CA LEU A 66 -13.93 -8.07 -10.56
C LEU A 66 -14.27 -9.51 -10.14
N GLN A 67 -13.88 -10.49 -10.96
CA GLN A 67 -14.08 -11.91 -10.68
C GLN A 67 -12.73 -12.60 -10.40
N TYR A 68 -12.66 -13.32 -9.28
CA TYR A 68 -11.58 -14.28 -9.02
C TYR A 68 -12.06 -15.72 -9.21
N THR A 69 -11.19 -16.55 -9.79
CA THR A 69 -11.34 -18.00 -9.79
C THR A 69 -10.26 -18.60 -8.90
N LEU A 70 -10.68 -19.23 -7.82
CA LEU A 70 -9.77 -19.86 -6.87
C LEU A 70 -9.43 -21.29 -7.30
N SER A 71 -8.23 -21.75 -6.94
CA SER A 71 -7.78 -23.14 -7.16
C SER A 71 -8.44 -24.13 -6.19
N GLN A 72 -8.88 -23.63 -5.03
CA GLN A 72 -9.49 -24.39 -3.94
C GLN A 72 -10.31 -23.45 -3.04
N PRO A 73 -11.18 -23.96 -2.16
CA PRO A 73 -11.82 -23.14 -1.13
C PRO A 73 -10.79 -22.43 -0.24
N VAL A 74 -10.98 -21.12 -0.01
CA VAL A 74 -10.12 -20.29 0.86
C VAL A 74 -11.02 -19.52 1.84
N PRO A 75 -11.27 -20.04 3.05
CA PRO A 75 -12.22 -19.44 4.01
C PRO A 75 -11.90 -17.98 4.38
N TYR A 76 -10.63 -17.61 4.36
CA TYR A 76 -10.12 -16.27 4.69
C TYR A 76 -9.76 -15.45 3.43
N TRP A 77 -10.44 -15.71 2.30
CA TRP A 77 -10.18 -15.01 1.03
C TRP A 77 -10.31 -13.49 1.18
N ASN A 78 -11.36 -13.02 1.85
CA ASN A 78 -11.58 -11.59 2.06
C ASN A 78 -10.43 -10.93 2.84
N SER A 79 -9.85 -11.63 3.82
CA SER A 79 -8.67 -11.14 4.55
C SER A 79 -7.43 -11.03 3.66
N LYS A 80 -7.30 -11.87 2.63
CA LYS A 80 -6.19 -11.73 1.66
C LYS A 80 -6.34 -10.48 0.80
N LEU A 81 -7.58 -10.10 0.48
CA LEU A 81 -7.89 -8.92 -0.34
C LEU A 81 -7.60 -7.58 0.37
N THR A 82 -7.28 -7.60 1.66
CA THR A 82 -6.86 -6.40 2.40
C THR A 82 -5.35 -6.13 2.33
N TYR A 83 -4.56 -7.04 1.76
CA TYR A 83 -3.11 -6.86 1.63
C TYR A 83 -2.76 -6.03 0.39
N SER A 84 -1.68 -5.25 0.45
CA SER A 84 -1.30 -4.34 -0.62
C SER A 84 -1.00 -4.99 -1.97
N VAL A 85 -0.66 -6.29 -1.97
CA VAL A 85 -0.43 -7.07 -3.19
C VAL A 85 -1.69 -7.22 -4.07
N THR A 86 -2.88 -6.96 -3.53
CA THR A 86 -4.16 -6.97 -4.27
C THR A 86 -4.65 -5.57 -4.62
N TRP A 87 -3.88 -4.51 -4.36
CA TRP A 87 -4.31 -3.14 -4.65
C TRP A 87 -4.29 -2.81 -6.16
N PRO A 88 -5.17 -1.90 -6.60
CA PRO A 88 -5.28 -1.53 -7.99
C PRO A 88 -4.09 -0.66 -8.45
N VAL A 89 -3.67 -0.84 -9.71
CA VAL A 89 -2.63 -0.03 -10.36
C VAL A 89 -3.13 0.41 -11.73
N ASN A 90 -3.08 1.71 -12.02
CA ASN A 90 -3.44 2.25 -13.33
C ASN A 90 -2.40 1.86 -14.40
N ALA A 91 -2.87 1.17 -15.46
CA ALA A 91 -2.00 0.62 -16.49
C ALA A 91 -1.31 1.69 -17.35
N GLU A 92 -2.00 2.78 -17.68
CA GLU A 92 -1.45 3.87 -18.48
C GLU A 92 -0.36 4.61 -17.71
N PHE A 93 -0.63 4.95 -16.45
CA PHE A 93 0.33 5.58 -15.58
C PHE A 93 1.55 4.67 -15.29
N LEU A 94 1.31 3.37 -15.04
CA LEU A 94 2.39 2.40 -14.88
C LEU A 94 3.29 2.39 -16.13
N LYS A 95 2.70 2.38 -17.32
CA LYS A 95 3.44 2.42 -18.58
C LYS A 95 4.22 3.73 -18.76
N SER A 96 3.62 4.88 -18.39
CA SER A 96 4.26 6.18 -18.51
C SER A 96 5.45 6.37 -17.58
N LYS A 97 5.40 5.76 -16.38
CA LYS A 97 6.51 5.77 -15.41
C LYS A 97 7.57 4.70 -15.67
N GLY A 98 7.19 3.55 -16.23
CA GLY A 98 8.12 2.46 -16.52
C GLY A 98 8.93 2.06 -15.29
N LYS A 99 10.26 2.10 -15.40
CA LYS A 99 11.18 1.76 -14.31
C LYS A 99 11.13 2.69 -13.10
N ASP A 100 10.60 3.91 -13.29
CA ASP A 100 10.54 4.92 -12.23
C ASP A 100 9.24 4.82 -11.42
N PHE A 101 8.33 3.89 -11.76
CA PHE A 101 7.13 3.62 -10.98
C PHE A 101 7.49 3.14 -9.56
N GLY A 102 6.87 3.73 -8.53
CA GLY A 102 7.11 3.33 -7.14
C GLY A 102 8.44 3.77 -6.54
N LYS A 103 9.12 4.75 -7.15
CA LYS A 103 10.37 5.32 -6.61
C LYS A 103 10.12 6.00 -5.26
N SER A 104 10.65 5.41 -4.18
CA SER A 104 10.28 5.70 -2.79
C SER A 104 10.37 7.17 -2.37
N THR A 105 11.32 7.94 -2.91
CA THR A 105 11.53 9.35 -2.57
C THR A 105 10.84 10.32 -3.52
N ASP A 106 10.01 9.82 -4.44
CA ASP A 106 9.34 10.61 -5.48
C ASP A 106 7.83 10.41 -5.39
N PRO A 107 7.07 11.34 -4.78
CA PRO A 107 5.63 11.21 -4.64
C PRO A 107 4.90 11.27 -5.99
N THR A 108 5.55 11.72 -7.06
CA THR A 108 5.00 11.74 -8.42
C THR A 108 5.10 10.37 -9.10
N SER A 109 5.77 9.39 -8.50
CA SER A 109 6.04 8.07 -9.09
C SER A 109 4.89 7.07 -8.95
N ILE A 110 3.85 7.41 -8.18
CA ILE A 110 2.63 6.61 -7.96
C ILE A 110 1.38 7.48 -8.04
N LEU A 111 0.23 6.83 -8.17
CA LEU A 111 -1.09 7.43 -7.97
C LEU A 111 -1.68 6.96 -6.64
N TYR A 112 -2.65 7.72 -6.13
CA TYR A 112 -3.28 7.48 -4.85
C TYR A 112 -4.79 7.23 -5.05
N ASN A 113 -5.34 6.30 -4.27
CA ASN A 113 -6.77 6.03 -4.17
C ASN A 113 -7.24 5.79 -2.73
N GLY A 114 -6.33 5.96 -1.74
CA GLY A 114 -6.61 5.80 -0.32
C GLY A 114 -6.85 7.13 0.40
N PRO A 115 -6.93 7.12 1.73
CA PRO A 115 -7.26 8.30 2.54
C PRO A 115 -6.14 9.35 2.61
N CYS A 116 -4.91 8.98 2.24
CA CYS A 116 -3.74 9.84 2.35
C CYS A 116 -3.04 10.02 1.01
N LEU A 117 -2.45 11.21 0.81
CA LEU A 117 -1.48 11.51 -0.23
C LEU A 117 -0.09 11.66 0.39
N LEU A 118 0.95 11.10 -0.24
CA LEU A 118 2.33 11.31 0.21
C LEU A 118 2.76 12.73 -0.18
N LYS A 119 3.02 13.56 0.82
CA LYS A 119 3.49 14.94 0.64
C LYS A 119 5.01 15.01 0.48
N ALA A 120 5.73 14.30 1.35
CA ALA A 120 7.18 14.26 1.32
C ALA A 120 7.72 12.97 1.96
N LEU A 121 8.85 12.48 1.45
CA LEU A 121 9.65 11.44 2.09
C LEU A 121 11.11 11.88 2.10
N THR A 122 11.61 12.22 3.28
CA THR A 122 13.01 12.61 3.49
C THR A 122 13.73 11.52 4.27
N THR A 123 14.67 10.84 3.62
CA THR A 123 15.46 9.75 4.20
C THR A 123 16.10 10.15 5.52
N LYS A 124 16.00 9.28 6.54
CA LYS A 124 16.49 9.51 7.92
C LYS A 124 15.93 10.78 8.60
N SER A 125 14.79 11.29 8.15
CA SER A 125 14.14 12.46 8.74
C SER A 125 12.66 12.23 8.99
N SER A 126 11.84 12.12 7.95
CA SER A 126 10.40 11.92 8.12
C SER A 126 9.67 11.51 6.84
N ILE A 127 8.47 10.97 7.03
CA ILE A 127 7.46 10.75 5.99
C ILE A 127 6.25 11.61 6.35
N GLU A 128 5.78 12.42 5.41
CA GLU A 128 4.65 13.33 5.60
C GLU A 128 3.51 12.96 4.66
N PHE A 129 2.32 12.84 5.21
CA PHE A 129 1.08 12.60 4.48
C PHE A 129 0.07 13.72 4.74
N THR A 130 -0.77 13.99 3.75
CA THR A 130 -1.93 14.87 3.87
C THR A 130 -3.20 14.09 3.54
N LYS A 131 -4.34 14.52 4.06
CA LYS A 131 -5.67 14.00 3.69
C LYS A 131 -5.88 14.08 2.18
N ASN A 132 -6.48 13.03 1.62
CA ASN A 132 -6.92 12.99 0.22
C ASN A 132 -8.38 13.44 0.11
N GLU A 133 -8.60 14.65 -0.39
CA GLU A 133 -9.95 15.22 -0.57
C GLU A 133 -10.79 14.54 -1.66
N ASN A 134 -10.18 13.64 -2.45
CA ASN A 134 -10.84 12.83 -3.47
C ASN A 134 -11.10 11.38 -3.00
N TYR A 135 -10.77 11.05 -1.76
CA TYR A 135 -11.09 9.73 -1.21
C TYR A 135 -12.59 9.58 -1.02
N TRP A 136 -13.15 8.44 -1.44
CA TRP A 136 -14.60 8.20 -1.44
C TRP A 136 -15.24 8.29 -0.04
N ASP A 137 -14.46 7.97 1.00
CA ASP A 137 -14.90 7.96 2.40
C ASP A 137 -14.18 9.04 3.24
N LYS A 138 -13.89 10.19 2.61
CA LYS A 138 -13.15 11.30 3.23
C LYS A 138 -13.82 11.91 4.47
N ASP A 139 -15.14 11.76 4.61
CA ASP A 139 -15.88 12.27 5.77
C ASP A 139 -15.59 11.47 7.04
N ASN A 140 -15.09 10.23 6.89
CA ASN A 140 -14.60 9.39 7.99
C ASN A 140 -13.08 9.49 8.20
N VAL A 141 -12.42 10.46 7.55
CA VAL A 141 -10.99 10.76 7.73
C VAL A 141 -10.85 11.99 8.61
N TYR A 142 -10.51 11.76 9.88
CA TYR A 142 -10.48 12.78 10.96
C TYR A 142 -9.12 13.46 11.18
N PHE A 143 -8.12 13.18 10.34
CA PHE A 143 -6.83 13.84 10.38
C PHE A 143 -6.61 14.65 9.10
N ASP A 144 -5.92 15.78 9.22
CA ASP A 144 -5.51 16.57 8.05
C ASP A 144 -4.11 16.18 7.59
N ASN A 145 -3.21 15.94 8.53
CA ASN A 145 -1.80 15.66 8.26
C ASN A 145 -1.27 14.57 9.19
N ILE A 146 -0.37 13.73 8.67
CA ILE A 146 0.37 12.74 9.44
C ILE A 146 1.85 12.95 9.18
N LYS A 147 2.65 13.05 10.25
CA LYS A 147 4.11 13.05 10.17
C LYS A 147 4.67 11.86 10.92
N LEU A 148 5.32 10.96 10.20
CA LEU A 148 6.10 9.86 10.75
C LEU A 148 7.56 10.34 10.85
N SER A 149 8.04 10.57 12.06
CA SER A 149 9.43 10.98 12.28
C SER A 149 10.34 9.76 12.29
N TYR A 150 11.53 9.91 11.71
CA TYR A 150 12.56 8.88 11.75
C TYR A 150 13.07 8.70 13.18
N ASP A 151 13.17 7.43 13.58
CA ASP A 151 13.78 6.98 14.81
C ASP A 151 14.63 5.74 14.47
N ASP A 152 15.91 5.78 14.78
CA ASP A 152 16.83 4.66 14.56
C ASP A 152 16.89 3.70 15.75
N GLY A 153 16.15 4.01 16.83
CA GLY A 153 16.06 3.19 18.04
C GLY A 153 17.31 3.23 18.91
N SER A 154 18.28 4.09 18.62
CA SER A 154 19.49 4.26 19.44
C SER A 154 19.19 4.88 20.80
N ASP A 155 18.10 5.65 20.91
CA ASP A 155 17.62 6.28 22.13
C ASP A 155 16.15 5.95 22.38
N GLN A 156 15.92 4.87 23.16
CA GLN A 156 14.58 4.41 23.52
C GLN A 156 13.79 5.45 24.33
N GLU A 157 14.47 6.30 25.09
CA GLU A 157 13.84 7.34 25.90
C GLU A 157 13.42 8.55 25.06
N SER A 158 13.95 8.68 23.83
CA SER A 158 13.58 9.78 22.94
C SER A 158 12.10 9.77 22.56
N LEU A 159 11.47 8.59 22.48
CA LEU A 159 10.05 8.46 22.18
C LEU A 159 9.17 9.07 23.29
N GLU A 160 9.47 8.72 24.53
CA GLU A 160 8.82 9.24 25.74
C GLU A 160 8.99 10.76 25.85
N ARG A 161 10.23 11.25 25.72
CA ARG A 161 10.51 12.69 25.83
C ARG A 161 9.77 13.47 24.76
N LYS A 162 9.83 13.04 23.50
CA LYS A 162 9.12 13.70 22.39
C LYS A 162 7.60 13.66 22.55
N PHE A 163 7.03 12.61 23.12
CA PHE A 163 5.60 12.58 23.43
C PHE A 163 5.24 13.57 24.55
N THR A 164 6.04 13.57 25.63
CA THR A 164 5.84 14.49 26.77
C THR A 164 5.97 15.96 26.34
N ASP A 165 6.90 16.25 25.43
CA ASP A 165 7.11 17.57 24.86
C ASP A 165 6.04 17.97 23.81
N GLY A 166 5.07 17.09 23.52
CA GLY A 166 4.00 17.32 22.55
C GLY A 166 4.44 17.22 21.09
N VAL A 167 5.66 16.76 20.81
CA VAL A 167 6.17 16.52 19.45
C VAL A 167 5.53 15.29 18.83
N TYR A 168 5.29 14.24 19.62
CA TYR A 168 4.61 13.02 19.20
C TYR A 168 3.21 12.92 19.82
N THR A 169 2.26 12.42 19.04
CA THR A 169 0.90 12.09 19.49
C THR A 169 0.76 10.64 19.96
N LEU A 170 1.80 9.83 19.78
CA LEU A 170 1.89 8.45 20.23
C LEU A 170 3.36 8.10 20.50
N ALA A 171 3.64 7.39 21.59
CA ALA A 171 4.96 6.81 21.88
C ALA A 171 4.85 5.37 22.34
N ARG A 172 5.76 4.51 21.88
CA ARG A 172 5.96 3.17 22.44
C ARG A 172 6.79 3.29 23.71
N LEU A 173 6.30 2.70 24.79
CA LEU A 173 7.07 2.52 26.03
C LEU A 173 7.73 1.14 26.05
N PHE A 174 8.96 1.09 26.54
CA PHE A 174 9.73 -0.14 26.69
C PHE A 174 9.87 -0.49 28.18
N PRO A 175 9.31 -1.61 28.66
CA PRO A 175 9.44 -2.02 30.07
C PRO A 175 10.88 -2.17 30.58
N THR A 176 11.84 -2.31 29.66
CA THR A 176 13.27 -2.40 29.95
C THR A 176 13.98 -1.04 30.01
N SER A 177 13.29 0.07 29.71
CA SER A 177 13.91 1.40 29.76
C SER A 177 14.09 1.87 31.22
N SER A 178 15.15 2.63 31.47
CA SER A 178 15.44 3.19 32.80
C SER A 178 14.34 4.10 33.34
N ASN A 179 13.58 4.75 32.46
CA ASN A 179 12.49 5.65 32.83
C ASN A 179 11.10 5.02 32.82
N TYR A 180 10.95 3.73 32.48
CA TYR A 180 9.63 3.10 32.36
C TYR A 180 8.72 3.33 33.57
N SER A 181 9.25 3.14 34.79
CA SER A 181 8.48 3.30 36.03
C SER A 181 7.97 4.74 36.28
N LYS A 182 8.51 5.74 35.57
CA LYS A 182 8.07 7.14 35.69
C LYS A 182 6.94 7.49 34.72
N VAL A 183 6.74 6.69 33.67
CA VAL A 183 5.87 7.03 32.53
C VAL A 183 4.83 5.97 32.20
N SER A 184 4.80 4.86 32.95
CA SER A 184 3.78 3.80 32.88
C SER A 184 2.61 4.03 33.83
#